data_AF-A0A6J6VJ84-F1
#
_entry.id   AF-A0A6J6VJ84-F1
#
_cell.length_a   1.000
_cell.length_b   1.000
_cell.length_c   1.000
_cell.angle_alpha   90.00
_cell.angle_beta   90.00
_cell.angle_gamma   90.00
#
_symmetry.space_group_name_H-M   'P 1'
#
loop_
_entity.id
_entity.type
_entity.pdbx_description
1 polymer ?
#
loop_
_entity_poly.entity_id
_entity_poly.type
_entity_poly.pdbx_seq_one_letter_code
_entity_poly.pdbx_strand_id
1 'polypeptide(L)'
;MQAVEVGRSIYGYLPMSTDLIVKPGRVDERGFVDTSEHRSAMAATYNRYMFTDHDPTYRADREAQQMVLWPLFMTSFMIDDFLGQNVFEDDSSSITTVVISSASSKTAIGAAHLLARRTGVTVVGLTSAKNADFVRSLDCYHRVVTYDQIGDLPSGTASDITAYVDIAGDRSVTYGVHAHYQDDLSYSMVVGSTHWDAPTATGGGLAGPKPEFLFAPSQIALRSKEWGREGLDQRVGESWNRFSEWTGSWMKVEQTTGAIAVEKLYQELLAGRVDPTVGHVCSMRQ
;
A
#
# COMPACT_ATOMS: atom_id res chain seq x y z
N MET A 1 -15.41 -17.18 28.34
CA MET A 1 -14.99 -16.23 27.29
C MET A 1 -13.81 -15.46 27.85
N GLN A 2 -12.67 -15.44 27.15
CA GLN A 2 -11.60 -14.51 27.53
C GLN A 2 -12.13 -13.09 27.35
N ALA A 3 -12.01 -12.27 28.38
CA ALA A 3 -12.36 -10.86 28.32
C ALA A 3 -11.17 -10.07 27.76
N VAL A 4 -11.43 -8.89 27.19
CA VAL A 4 -10.37 -7.92 26.89
C VAL A 4 -9.96 -7.28 28.23
N GLU A 5 -8.73 -7.54 28.68
CA GLU A 5 -8.22 -7.06 29.96
C GLU A 5 -7.93 -5.56 29.93
N VAL A 6 -8.22 -4.86 31.04
CA VAL A 6 -7.90 -3.44 31.19
C VAL A 6 -6.39 -3.24 31.11
N GLY A 7 -5.96 -2.24 30.33
CA GLY A 7 -4.55 -1.90 30.16
C GLY A 7 -3.86 -2.64 29.00
N ARG A 8 -4.55 -3.56 28.32
CA ARG A 8 -4.00 -4.23 27.13
C ARG A 8 -3.99 -3.29 25.93
N SER A 9 -2.85 -3.23 25.24
CA SER A 9 -2.69 -2.49 23.98
C SER A 9 -3.23 -3.29 22.80
N ILE A 10 -3.91 -2.60 21.88
CA ILE A 10 -4.46 -3.18 20.66
C ILE A 10 -4.00 -2.44 19.42
N TYR A 11 -3.91 -3.17 18.32
CA TYR A 11 -3.67 -2.65 16.98
C TYR A 11 -4.88 -2.91 16.08
N GLY A 12 -5.32 -1.91 15.31
CA GLY A 12 -6.42 -2.02 14.36
C GLY A 12 -6.87 -0.66 13.81
N TYR A 13 -7.99 -0.64 13.08
CA TYR A 13 -8.55 0.60 12.53
C TYR A 13 -9.34 1.37 13.60
N LEU A 14 -8.61 2.25 14.30
CA LEU A 14 -9.13 3.14 15.32
C LEU A 14 -9.65 4.45 14.69
N PRO A 15 -10.79 4.98 15.14
CA PRO A 15 -11.24 6.30 14.71
C PRO A 15 -10.31 7.39 15.28
N MET A 16 -10.30 8.57 14.66
CA MET A 16 -9.71 9.80 15.25
C MET A 16 -10.59 10.29 16.42
N SER A 17 -10.59 9.54 17.51
CA SER A 17 -11.38 9.75 18.73
C SER A 17 -10.55 9.38 19.98
N THR A 18 -11.00 9.82 21.15
CA THR A 18 -10.45 9.39 22.45
C THR A 18 -10.92 7.99 22.87
N ASP A 19 -12.05 7.56 22.30
CA ASP A 19 -12.78 6.35 22.66
C ASP A 19 -13.30 5.64 21.42
N LEU A 20 -13.29 4.30 21.48
CA LEU A 20 -13.92 3.41 20.53
C LEU A 20 -14.81 2.43 21.31
N ILE A 21 -16.09 2.38 20.98
CA ILE A 21 -17.04 1.42 21.54
C ILE A 21 -17.14 0.25 20.56
N VAL A 22 -16.86 -0.97 21.03
CA VAL A 22 -16.92 -2.20 20.22
C VAL A 22 -17.92 -3.20 20.81
N LYS A 23 -18.44 -4.07 19.95
CA LYS A 23 -19.12 -5.30 20.34
C LYS A 23 -18.20 -6.47 19.99
N PRO A 24 -17.31 -6.89 20.89
CA PRO A 24 -16.35 -7.94 20.57
C PRO A 24 -17.12 -9.24 20.29
N GLY A 25 -16.82 -9.86 19.15
CA GLY A 25 -17.25 -11.22 18.85
C GLY A 25 -16.45 -12.23 19.68
N ARG A 26 -16.03 -13.33 19.06
CA ARG A 26 -15.12 -14.27 19.71
C ARG A 26 -13.77 -13.58 19.98
N VAL A 27 -13.38 -13.58 21.25
CA VAL A 27 -12.04 -13.20 21.70
C VAL A 27 -11.17 -14.46 21.75
N ASP A 28 -9.99 -14.38 21.15
CA ASP A 28 -8.95 -15.40 21.16
C ASP A 28 -7.62 -14.80 21.65
N GLU A 29 -6.58 -15.63 21.76
CA GLU A 29 -5.26 -15.20 22.23
C GLU A 29 -4.64 -14.08 21.37
N ARG A 30 -5.02 -13.97 20.10
CA ARG A 30 -4.49 -12.96 19.17
C ARG A 30 -5.34 -11.68 19.12
N GLY A 31 -6.52 -11.64 19.72
CA GLY A 31 -7.43 -10.48 19.65
C GLY A 31 -8.90 -10.83 19.42
N PHE A 32 -9.62 -9.91 18.78
CA PHE A 32 -11.06 -10.04 18.55
C PHE A 32 -11.51 -9.31 17.28
N VAL A 33 -12.72 -9.62 16.80
CA VAL A 33 -13.37 -8.87 15.71
C VAL A 33 -14.53 -8.07 16.29
N ASP A 34 -14.65 -6.80 15.94
CA ASP A 34 -15.82 -5.98 16.27
C ASP A 34 -17.01 -6.38 15.39
N THR A 35 -18.09 -6.79 16.05
CA THR A 35 -19.33 -7.28 15.44
C THR A 35 -20.47 -6.27 15.54
N SER A 36 -20.14 -5.01 15.82
CA SER A 36 -21.11 -3.91 15.79
C SER A 36 -21.81 -3.81 14.44
N GLU A 37 -23.12 -3.55 14.44
CA GLU A 37 -23.95 -3.57 13.23
C GLU A 37 -23.44 -2.63 12.13
N HIS A 38 -23.03 -1.41 12.51
CA HIS A 38 -22.48 -0.41 11.59
C HIS A 38 -21.17 -0.82 10.92
N ARG A 39 -20.49 -1.87 11.41
CA ARG A 39 -19.25 -2.40 10.82
C ARG A 39 -19.47 -3.69 10.02
N SER A 40 -20.66 -4.29 10.10
CA SER A 40 -20.94 -5.63 9.54
C SER A 40 -20.75 -5.75 8.03
N ALA A 41 -20.92 -4.66 7.28
CA ALA A 41 -20.73 -4.62 5.82
C ALA A 41 -19.25 -4.50 5.39
N MET A 42 -18.33 -4.19 6.31
CA MET A 42 -16.90 -4.06 5.99
C MET A 42 -16.22 -5.44 5.94
N ALA A 43 -15.17 -5.56 5.12
CA ALA A 43 -14.32 -6.75 5.13
C ALA A 43 -13.73 -6.99 6.54
N ALA A 44 -13.65 -8.26 6.95
CA ALA A 44 -13.26 -8.65 8.31
C ALA A 44 -11.91 -8.06 8.77
N THR A 45 -10.97 -7.87 7.85
CA THR A 45 -9.66 -7.23 8.11
C THR A 45 -9.79 -5.82 8.70
N TYR A 46 -10.84 -5.06 8.36
CA TYR A 46 -11.07 -3.72 8.90
C TYR A 46 -11.70 -3.71 10.30
N ASN A 47 -12.24 -4.85 10.73
CA ASN A 47 -12.93 -5.00 12.01
C ASN A 47 -12.12 -5.80 13.03
N ARG A 48 -10.95 -6.33 12.64
CA ARG A 48 -10.06 -7.10 13.52
C ARG A 48 -9.19 -6.15 14.34
N TYR A 49 -9.16 -6.39 15.64
CA TYR A 49 -8.23 -5.77 16.59
C TYR A 49 -7.31 -6.86 17.13
N MET A 50 -6.01 -6.63 17.01
CA MET A 50 -4.96 -7.55 17.44
C MET A 50 -4.39 -7.13 18.78
N PHE A 51 -4.12 -8.08 19.67
CA PHE A 51 -3.40 -7.80 20.90
C PHE A 51 -1.90 -7.71 20.60
N THR A 52 -1.25 -6.60 20.98
CA THR A 52 0.15 -6.35 20.61
C THR A 52 1.13 -7.31 21.29
N ASP A 53 0.78 -7.82 22.48
CA ASP A 53 1.53 -8.84 23.23
C ASP A 53 1.48 -10.23 22.58
N HIS A 54 0.58 -10.45 21.62
CA HIS A 54 0.43 -11.70 20.86
C HIS A 54 0.54 -11.51 19.33
N ASP A 55 0.98 -10.34 18.88
CA ASP A 55 1.25 -10.06 17.47
C ASP A 55 2.72 -10.39 17.15
N PRO A 56 3.00 -11.42 16.32
CA PRO A 56 4.37 -11.80 15.98
C PRO A 56 5.12 -10.75 15.15
N THR A 57 4.40 -9.75 14.60
CA THR A 57 4.96 -8.65 13.82
C THR A 57 5.23 -7.41 14.66
N TYR A 58 4.73 -7.38 15.90
CA TYR A 58 4.93 -6.28 16.83
C TYR A 58 6.35 -6.24 17.36
N ARG A 59 6.93 -5.04 17.34
CA ARG A 59 8.18 -4.73 18.01
C ARG A 59 8.12 -3.34 18.62
N ALA A 60 8.42 -3.23 19.91
CA ALA A 60 8.37 -1.96 20.63
C ALA A 60 9.33 -0.90 20.04
N ASP A 61 10.49 -1.31 19.52
CA ASP A 61 11.46 -0.43 18.87
C ASP A 61 11.01 0.08 17.49
N ARG A 62 9.93 -0.48 16.93
CA ARG A 62 9.39 -0.16 15.61
C ARG A 62 7.86 0.02 15.60
N GLU A 63 7.27 0.32 16.77
CA GLU A 63 5.82 0.45 16.93
C GLU A 63 5.25 1.53 16.00
N ALA A 64 5.92 2.68 15.90
CA ALA A 64 5.51 3.77 15.02
C ALA A 64 5.51 3.36 13.53
N GLN A 65 6.51 2.59 13.09
CA GLN A 65 6.56 2.06 11.74
C GLN A 65 5.37 1.13 11.49
N GLN A 66 5.04 0.25 12.43
CA GLN A 66 3.88 -0.62 12.31
C GLN A 66 2.58 0.18 12.22
N MET A 67 2.38 1.16 13.10
CA MET A 67 1.20 2.05 13.07
C MET A 67 1.03 2.75 11.72
N VAL A 68 2.11 3.28 11.15
CA VAL A 68 2.07 4.08 9.91
C VAL A 68 2.01 3.21 8.66
N LEU A 69 2.75 2.09 8.64
CA LEU A 69 3.07 1.39 7.40
C LEU A 69 2.43 0.01 7.29
N TRP A 70 2.07 -0.69 8.38
CA TRP A 70 1.58 -2.07 8.30
C TRP A 70 0.39 -2.27 7.34
N PRO A 71 -0.69 -1.46 7.36
CA PRO A 71 -1.81 -1.68 6.46
C PRO A 71 -1.44 -1.39 5.00
N LEU A 72 -0.56 -0.41 4.78
CA LEU A 72 -0.07 -0.01 3.45
C LEU A 72 0.90 -1.05 2.88
N PHE A 73 1.74 -1.62 3.75
CA PHE A 73 2.66 -2.69 3.40
C PHE A 73 1.92 -3.99 3.08
N MET A 74 0.82 -4.31 3.78
CA MET A 74 -0.02 -5.45 3.40
C MET A 74 -0.53 -5.31 1.97
N THR A 75 -1.03 -4.14 1.56
CA THR A 75 -1.39 -3.88 0.17
C THR A 75 -0.19 -4.00 -0.77
N SER A 76 0.96 -3.47 -0.38
CA SER A 76 2.22 -3.56 -1.15
C SER A 76 2.62 -5.02 -1.41
N PHE A 77 2.52 -5.86 -0.39
CA PHE A 77 2.77 -7.29 -0.49
C PHE A 77 1.79 -7.97 -1.43
N MET A 78 0.49 -7.62 -1.36
CA MET A 78 -0.51 -8.19 -2.27
C MET A 78 -0.32 -7.74 -3.71
N ILE A 79 0.25 -6.55 -3.97
CA ILE A 79 0.64 -6.12 -5.32
C ILE A 79 1.75 -7.03 -5.85
N ASP A 80 2.85 -7.19 -5.10
CA ASP A 80 3.96 -8.07 -5.48
C ASP A 80 3.48 -9.51 -5.71
N ASP A 81 2.74 -10.06 -4.76
CA ASP A 81 2.19 -11.42 -4.82
C ASP A 81 1.27 -11.62 -6.02
N PHE A 82 0.33 -10.71 -6.25
CA PHE A 82 -0.60 -10.80 -7.38
C PHE A 82 0.16 -10.76 -8.72
N LEU A 83 1.09 -9.81 -8.88
CA LEU A 83 1.90 -9.72 -10.10
C LEU A 83 2.73 -11.00 -10.30
N GLY A 84 3.29 -11.56 -9.23
CA GLY A 84 4.11 -12.77 -9.32
C GLY A 84 3.32 -14.02 -9.69
N GLN A 85 2.04 -14.05 -9.33
CA GLN A 85 1.16 -15.17 -9.62
C GLN A 85 0.55 -15.10 -11.01
N ASN A 86 0.12 -13.91 -11.44
CA ASN A 86 -0.81 -13.77 -12.55
C ASN A 86 -0.23 -13.02 -13.76
N VAL A 87 0.93 -12.37 -13.58
CA VAL A 87 1.45 -11.42 -14.55
C VAL A 87 2.89 -11.73 -14.94
N PHE A 88 3.72 -12.19 -14.00
CA PHE A 88 5.08 -12.62 -14.29
C PHE A 88 5.08 -14.08 -14.73
N GLU A 89 5.76 -14.31 -15.86
CA GLU A 89 5.96 -15.62 -16.47
C GLU A 89 7.45 -15.99 -16.48
N ASP A 90 7.78 -17.25 -16.74
CA ASP A 90 9.16 -17.76 -16.78
C ASP A 90 9.73 -17.82 -18.22
N ASP A 91 9.24 -16.98 -19.14
CA ASP A 91 9.65 -16.98 -20.55
C ASP A 91 9.94 -15.59 -21.13
N SER A 92 10.24 -15.52 -22.42
CA SER A 92 10.62 -14.29 -23.13
C SER A 92 9.49 -13.27 -23.30
N SER A 93 8.24 -13.63 -23.01
CA SER A 93 7.08 -12.72 -22.98
C SER A 93 6.80 -12.13 -21.60
N SER A 94 7.57 -12.53 -20.58
CA SER A 94 7.38 -12.05 -19.22
C SER A 94 7.59 -10.55 -19.10
N ILE A 95 6.76 -9.92 -18.26
CA ILE A 95 6.96 -8.52 -17.89
C ILE A 95 8.28 -8.38 -17.13
N THR A 96 9.15 -7.55 -17.68
CA THR A 96 10.46 -7.22 -17.12
C THR A 96 10.49 -5.85 -16.48
N THR A 97 9.47 -5.01 -16.70
CA THR A 97 9.40 -3.65 -16.19
C THR A 97 8.07 -3.37 -15.49
N VAL A 98 8.11 -2.81 -14.29
CA VAL A 98 6.92 -2.32 -13.57
C VAL A 98 7.02 -0.83 -13.34
N VAL A 99 6.12 -0.07 -13.94
CA VAL A 99 5.95 1.37 -13.69
C VAL A 99 4.94 1.56 -12.56
N ILE A 100 5.31 2.25 -11.50
CA ILE A 100 4.46 2.49 -10.33
C ILE A 100 4.20 3.99 -10.17
N SER A 101 2.93 4.42 -10.25
CA SER A 101 2.56 5.82 -10.00
C SER A 101 2.58 6.16 -8.51
N SER A 102 2.57 7.46 -8.18
CA SER A 102 2.66 7.94 -6.79
C SER A 102 3.88 7.34 -6.07
N ALA A 103 5.04 7.29 -6.72
CA ALA A 103 6.23 6.57 -6.23
C ALA A 103 6.78 7.10 -4.89
N SER A 104 6.34 8.28 -4.43
CA SER A 104 6.65 8.79 -3.08
C SER A 104 5.68 8.33 -1.99
N SER A 105 4.58 7.66 -2.35
CA SER A 105 3.60 7.16 -1.39
C SER A 105 4.10 5.88 -0.69
N LYS A 106 3.71 5.68 0.57
CA LYS A 106 4.21 4.55 1.37
C LYS A 106 3.84 3.19 0.75
N THR A 107 2.68 3.06 0.13
CA THR A 107 2.28 1.83 -0.60
C THR A 107 3.16 1.60 -1.83
N ALA A 108 3.44 2.63 -2.63
CA ALA A 108 4.32 2.50 -3.79
C ALA A 108 5.75 2.13 -3.40
N ILE A 109 6.26 2.73 -2.32
CA ILE A 109 7.58 2.46 -1.77
C ILE A 109 7.68 1.02 -1.29
N GLY A 110 6.67 0.52 -0.59
CA GLY A 110 6.58 -0.88 -0.17
C GLY A 110 6.57 -1.85 -1.34
N ALA A 111 5.77 -1.57 -2.37
CA ALA A 111 5.67 -2.42 -3.56
C ALA A 111 6.99 -2.44 -4.33
N ALA A 112 7.61 -1.27 -4.53
CA ALA A 112 8.91 -1.16 -5.19
C ALA A 112 10.01 -1.91 -4.42
N HIS A 113 10.04 -1.80 -3.09
CA HIS A 113 11.00 -2.51 -2.24
C HIS A 113 10.91 -4.04 -2.40
N LEU A 114 9.71 -4.58 -2.61
CA LEU A 114 9.49 -6.01 -2.85
C LEU A 114 9.86 -6.38 -4.29
N LEU A 115 9.31 -5.67 -5.28
CA LEU A 115 9.50 -5.95 -6.70
C LEU A 115 10.96 -5.83 -7.13
N ALA A 116 11.71 -4.88 -6.59
CA ALA A 116 13.12 -4.69 -6.93
C ALA A 116 14.02 -5.87 -6.48
N ARG A 117 13.51 -6.78 -5.66
CA ARG A 117 14.22 -8.01 -5.25
C ARG A 117 13.92 -9.20 -6.16
N ARG A 118 12.98 -9.06 -7.10
CA ARG A 118 12.71 -10.09 -8.08
C ARG A 118 13.74 -10.05 -9.20
N THR A 119 14.34 -11.20 -9.47
CA THR A 119 15.28 -11.36 -10.57
C THR A 119 14.60 -11.00 -11.90
N GLY A 120 15.23 -10.17 -12.71
CA GLY A 120 14.71 -9.80 -14.03
C GLY A 120 13.63 -8.70 -14.03
N VAL A 121 13.27 -8.16 -12.86
CA VAL A 121 12.27 -7.08 -12.76
C VAL A 121 12.95 -5.73 -12.53
N THR A 122 12.77 -4.82 -13.49
CA THR A 122 13.09 -3.40 -13.39
C THR A 122 11.89 -2.65 -12.83
N VAL A 123 12.12 -1.80 -11.84
CA VAL A 123 11.06 -0.99 -11.20
C VAL A 123 11.28 0.48 -11.52
N VAL A 124 10.28 1.10 -12.15
CA VAL A 124 10.28 2.52 -12.52
C VAL A 124 9.29 3.27 -11.63
N GLY A 125 9.80 4.23 -10.85
CA GLY A 125 8.97 5.11 -10.03
C GLY A 125 8.49 6.30 -10.85
N LEU A 126 7.17 6.47 -10.97
CA LEU A 126 6.54 7.63 -11.58
C LEU A 126 5.99 8.58 -10.50
N THR A 127 6.46 9.83 -10.47
CA THR A 127 6.18 10.77 -9.36
C THR A 127 6.11 12.23 -9.83
N SER A 128 5.74 13.16 -8.95
CA SER A 128 5.82 14.60 -9.25
C SER A 128 7.26 15.11 -9.20
N ALA A 129 7.60 16.14 -9.97
CA ALA A 129 8.92 16.78 -9.95
C ALA A 129 9.40 17.14 -8.53
N LYS A 130 8.51 17.68 -7.68
CA LYS A 130 8.84 18.04 -6.28
C LYS A 130 9.30 16.87 -5.40
N ASN A 131 8.92 15.64 -5.75
CA ASN A 131 9.25 14.43 -4.98
C ASN A 131 10.34 13.58 -5.64
N ALA A 132 10.84 13.96 -6.82
CA ALA A 132 11.73 13.13 -7.62
C ALA A 132 13.03 12.79 -6.88
N ASP A 133 13.65 13.78 -6.22
CA ASP A 133 14.90 13.56 -5.50
C ASP A 133 14.72 12.67 -4.27
N PHE A 134 13.61 12.83 -3.54
CA PHE A 134 13.26 11.91 -2.46
C PHE A 134 13.09 10.48 -2.98
N VAL A 135 12.33 10.29 -4.07
CA VAL A 135 12.09 8.95 -4.64
C VAL A 135 13.40 8.31 -5.10
N ARG A 136 14.31 9.08 -5.73
CA ARG A 136 15.65 8.58 -6.10
C ARG A 136 16.47 8.18 -4.86
N SER A 137 16.39 8.96 -3.78
CA SER A 137 17.16 8.70 -2.55
C SER A 137 16.77 7.41 -1.83
N LEU A 138 15.60 6.84 -2.15
CA LEU A 138 15.16 5.58 -1.54
C LEU A 138 15.98 4.38 -2.03
N ASP A 139 16.55 4.42 -3.23
CA ASP A 139 17.32 3.28 -3.79
C ASP A 139 16.50 1.96 -3.86
N CYS A 140 15.18 2.07 -4.03
CA CYS A 140 14.29 0.94 -4.32
C CYS A 140 13.65 1.00 -5.72
N TYR A 141 13.96 2.05 -6.48
CA TYR A 141 13.56 2.23 -7.86
C TYR A 141 14.80 2.20 -8.74
N HIS A 142 14.77 1.41 -9.82
CA HIS A 142 15.86 1.35 -10.79
C HIS A 142 15.91 2.63 -11.64
N ARG A 143 14.76 3.26 -11.85
CA ARG A 143 14.62 4.53 -12.56
C ARG A 143 13.50 5.37 -11.95
N VAL A 144 13.65 6.69 -11.99
CA VAL A 144 12.60 7.63 -11.57
C VAL A 144 12.27 8.57 -12.74
N VAL A 145 10.99 8.63 -13.09
CA VAL A 145 10.43 9.49 -14.13
C VAL A 145 9.40 10.41 -13.49
N THR A 146 9.32 11.66 -13.93
CA THR A 146 8.30 12.59 -13.42
C THR A 146 7.04 12.57 -14.27
N TYR A 147 5.89 12.97 -13.71
CA TYR A 147 4.62 13.02 -14.43
C TYR A 147 4.67 13.89 -15.69
N ASP A 148 5.44 14.98 -15.69
CA ASP A 148 5.67 15.85 -16.84
C ASP A 148 6.65 15.27 -17.88
N GLN A 149 7.32 14.16 -17.53
CA GLN A 149 8.30 13.45 -18.36
C GLN A 149 7.83 12.02 -18.71
N ILE A 150 6.52 11.76 -18.73
CA ILE A 150 5.97 10.43 -19.07
C ILE A 150 6.52 9.91 -20.41
N GLY A 151 6.80 10.78 -21.39
CA GLY A 151 7.41 10.39 -22.66
C GLY A 151 8.82 9.77 -22.54
N ASP A 152 9.48 9.91 -21.39
CA ASP A 152 10.78 9.31 -21.11
C ASP A 152 10.66 7.88 -20.54
N LEU A 153 9.45 7.39 -20.26
CA LEU A 153 9.23 6.01 -19.83
C LEU A 153 9.81 5.01 -20.85
N PRO A 154 10.19 3.79 -20.43
CA PRO A 154 10.59 2.71 -21.35
C PRO A 154 9.57 2.52 -22.47
N SER A 155 9.98 1.98 -23.62
CA SER A 155 9.08 1.87 -24.78
C SER A 155 8.01 0.78 -24.63
N GLY A 156 8.18 -0.18 -23.71
CA GLY A 156 7.27 -1.32 -23.55
C GLY A 156 7.53 -2.48 -24.51
N THR A 157 8.48 -2.32 -25.44
CA THR A 157 8.79 -3.29 -26.50
C THR A 157 10.06 -4.08 -26.22
N ALA A 158 10.22 -5.24 -26.86
CA ALA A 158 11.42 -6.06 -26.82
C ALA A 158 11.80 -6.51 -25.39
N SER A 159 12.88 -6.00 -24.79
CA SER A 159 13.34 -6.41 -23.47
C SER A 159 12.62 -5.76 -22.29
N ASP A 160 11.75 -4.77 -22.54
CA ASP A 160 11.15 -3.91 -21.52
C ASP A 160 9.62 -4.06 -21.45
N ILE A 161 9.11 -5.29 -21.62
CA ILE A 161 7.68 -5.62 -21.52
C ILE A 161 7.14 -5.09 -20.19
N THR A 162 6.15 -4.21 -20.25
CA THR A 162 5.82 -3.31 -19.13
C THR A 162 4.43 -3.61 -18.53
N ALA A 163 4.37 -3.64 -17.20
CA ALA A 163 3.15 -3.45 -16.42
C ALA A 163 3.09 -2.04 -15.81
N TYR A 164 1.88 -1.49 -15.74
CA TYR A 164 1.59 -0.27 -14.99
C TYR A 164 0.80 -0.60 -13.71
N VAL A 165 1.24 -0.05 -12.58
CA VAL A 165 0.55 -0.12 -11.29
C VAL A 165 0.16 1.29 -10.86
N ASP A 166 -1.12 1.61 -10.98
CA ASP A 166 -1.69 2.89 -10.60
C ASP A 166 -2.05 2.93 -9.11
N ILE A 167 -1.25 3.66 -8.33
CA ILE A 167 -1.52 4.00 -6.92
C ILE A 167 -1.99 5.45 -6.78
N ALA A 168 -1.68 6.33 -7.74
CA ALA A 168 -2.10 7.73 -7.73
C ALA A 168 -3.61 7.88 -7.86
N GLY A 169 -4.26 7.04 -8.68
CA GLY A 169 -5.67 7.18 -9.05
C GLY A 169 -5.95 8.47 -9.84
N ASP A 170 -4.90 9.15 -10.29
CA ASP A 170 -4.99 10.37 -11.10
C ASP A 170 -5.22 9.97 -12.56
N ARG A 171 -6.42 10.29 -13.07
CA ARG A 171 -6.84 9.96 -14.44
C ARG A 171 -5.91 10.56 -15.50
N SER A 172 -5.31 11.72 -15.25
CA SER A 172 -4.39 12.36 -16.19
C SER A 172 -3.08 11.59 -16.32
N VAL A 173 -2.55 11.10 -15.19
CA VAL A 173 -1.35 10.26 -15.14
C VAL A 173 -1.63 8.92 -15.83
N THR A 174 -2.73 8.26 -15.48
CA THR A 174 -3.11 6.98 -16.10
C THR A 174 -3.35 7.14 -17.60
N TYR A 175 -4.04 8.20 -18.04
CA TYR A 175 -4.16 8.47 -19.48
C TYR A 175 -2.80 8.71 -20.13
N GLY A 176 -1.90 9.49 -19.51
CA GLY A 176 -0.56 9.74 -20.02
C GLY A 176 0.25 8.45 -20.21
N VAL A 177 0.24 7.55 -19.21
CA VAL A 177 0.94 6.27 -19.28
C VAL A 177 0.38 5.39 -20.39
N HIS A 178 -0.95 5.22 -20.44
CA HIS A 178 -1.59 4.44 -21.52
C HIS A 178 -1.39 5.08 -22.89
N ALA A 179 -1.33 6.41 -22.98
CA ALA A 179 -1.07 7.11 -24.22
C ALA A 179 0.39 6.95 -24.68
N HIS A 180 1.33 6.82 -23.75
CA HIS A 180 2.75 6.56 -24.05
C HIS A 180 2.94 5.15 -24.61
N TYR A 181 2.38 4.14 -23.96
CA TYR A 181 2.59 2.74 -24.33
C TYR A 181 1.63 2.21 -25.39
N GLN A 182 0.39 2.72 -25.47
CA GLN A 182 -0.66 2.20 -26.35
C GLN A 182 -0.80 0.66 -26.20
N ASP A 183 -0.71 -0.07 -27.31
CA ASP A 183 -0.80 -1.54 -27.35
C ASP A 183 0.44 -2.26 -26.80
N ASP A 184 1.54 -1.54 -26.55
CA ASP A 184 2.78 -2.10 -25.96
C ASP A 184 2.71 -2.18 -24.43
N LEU A 185 1.66 -1.66 -23.79
CA LEU A 185 1.41 -1.89 -22.37
C LEU A 185 0.82 -3.29 -22.18
N SER A 186 1.55 -4.19 -21.52
CA SER A 186 1.10 -5.58 -21.38
C SER A 186 0.10 -5.78 -20.26
N TYR A 187 0.18 -4.98 -19.20
CA TYR A 187 -0.73 -5.08 -18.07
C TYR A 187 -0.95 -3.73 -17.40
N SER A 188 -2.18 -3.50 -16.89
CA SER A 188 -2.50 -2.32 -16.10
C SER A 188 -3.29 -2.71 -14.86
N MET A 189 -2.77 -2.36 -13.70
CA MET A 189 -3.40 -2.53 -12.39
C MET A 189 -3.78 -1.17 -11.82
N VAL A 190 -4.94 -1.08 -11.15
CA VAL A 190 -5.29 0.05 -10.29
C VAL A 190 -5.50 -0.41 -8.85
N VAL A 191 -4.90 0.32 -7.91
CA VAL A 191 -4.88 -0.01 -6.49
C VAL A 191 -5.71 1.03 -5.72
N GLY A 192 -6.66 0.56 -4.89
CA GLY A 192 -7.27 1.41 -3.86
C GLY A 192 -8.43 2.34 -4.28
N SER A 193 -8.89 2.32 -5.52
CA SER A 193 -10.10 3.07 -5.95
C SER A 193 -11.39 2.54 -5.32
N THR A 194 -12.00 3.31 -4.41
CA THR A 194 -13.30 2.99 -3.76
C THR A 194 -14.55 3.32 -4.60
N HIS A 195 -14.43 3.91 -5.79
CA HIS A 195 -15.59 4.14 -6.67
C HIS A 195 -15.21 4.05 -8.15
N TRP A 196 -15.38 2.87 -8.74
CA TRP A 196 -15.29 2.66 -10.19
C TRP A 196 -16.56 3.09 -10.96
N ASP A 197 -17.65 3.39 -10.24
CA ASP A 197 -18.95 3.78 -10.84
C ASP A 197 -19.07 5.29 -11.19
N ALA A 198 -18.02 6.09 -10.99
CA ALA A 198 -18.05 7.47 -11.44
C ALA A 198 -17.90 7.54 -12.98
N PRO A 199 -18.87 8.13 -13.72
CA PRO A 199 -18.85 8.17 -15.18
C PRO A 199 -17.49 8.61 -15.75
N THR A 200 -17.07 7.92 -16.81
CA THR A 200 -15.89 8.23 -17.62
C THR A 200 -16.02 9.62 -18.23
N ALA A 201 -15.48 10.63 -17.56
CA ALA A 201 -15.43 12.00 -18.05
C ALA A 201 -14.16 12.25 -18.90
N THR A 202 -13.92 11.40 -19.89
CA THR A 202 -13.04 11.70 -21.03
C THR A 202 -13.59 10.92 -22.22
N GLY A 203 -14.14 11.63 -23.22
CA GLY A 203 -14.86 11.07 -24.37
C GLY A 203 -14.01 10.29 -25.38
N GLY A 204 -12.85 9.77 -24.99
CA GLY A 204 -12.02 8.85 -25.77
C GLY A 204 -11.62 7.68 -24.89
N GLY A 205 -11.72 6.46 -25.39
CA GLY A 205 -11.31 5.26 -24.66
C GLY A 205 -9.85 5.32 -24.22
N LEU A 206 -9.50 4.60 -23.16
CA LEU A 206 -8.12 4.42 -22.73
C LEU A 206 -7.44 3.43 -23.69
N ALA A 207 -6.26 3.78 -24.22
CA ALA A 207 -5.50 2.90 -25.11
C ALA A 207 -4.88 1.71 -24.35
N GLY A 208 -4.58 0.62 -25.06
CA GLY A 208 -3.98 -0.57 -24.46
C GLY A 208 -4.92 -1.34 -23.53
N PRO A 209 -4.38 -2.08 -22.54
CA PRO A 209 -5.13 -2.97 -21.69
C PRO A 209 -6.09 -2.20 -20.78
N LYS A 210 -7.25 -2.78 -20.50
CA LYS A 210 -8.18 -2.21 -19.52
C LYS A 210 -7.58 -2.33 -18.11
N PRO A 211 -7.54 -1.27 -17.29
CA PRO A 211 -7.05 -1.35 -15.92
C PRO A 211 -7.87 -2.34 -15.09
N GLU A 212 -7.18 -3.27 -14.44
CA GLU A 212 -7.74 -4.26 -13.53
C GLU A 212 -7.62 -3.79 -12.08
N PHE A 213 -8.71 -3.93 -11.32
CA PHE A 213 -8.72 -3.48 -9.93
C PHE A 213 -8.12 -4.54 -8.99
N LEU A 214 -7.07 -4.16 -8.27
CA LEU A 214 -6.55 -4.97 -7.17
C LEU A 214 -7.31 -4.65 -5.88
N PHE A 215 -8.21 -5.55 -5.48
CA PHE A 215 -8.75 -5.56 -4.13
C PHE A 215 -7.89 -6.43 -3.22
N ALA A 216 -6.96 -5.83 -2.48
CA ALA A 216 -6.05 -6.55 -1.58
C ALA A 216 -6.75 -7.56 -0.64
N PRO A 217 -7.95 -7.29 -0.06
CA PRO A 217 -8.66 -8.28 0.74
C PRO A 217 -9.02 -9.57 0.00
N SER A 218 -9.30 -9.51 -1.31
CA SER A 218 -9.53 -10.72 -2.13
C SER A 218 -8.27 -11.57 -2.22
N GLN A 219 -7.11 -10.95 -2.45
CA GLN A 219 -5.83 -11.66 -2.52
C GLN A 219 -5.44 -12.25 -1.16
N ILE A 220 -5.65 -11.50 -0.07
CA ILE A 220 -5.47 -12.00 1.31
C ILE A 220 -6.35 -13.23 1.56
N ALA A 221 -7.63 -13.18 1.16
CA ALA A 221 -8.55 -14.30 1.33
C ALA A 221 -8.15 -15.53 0.50
N LEU A 222 -7.66 -15.33 -0.72
CA LEU A 222 -7.11 -16.39 -1.56
C LEU A 222 -5.90 -17.05 -0.88
N ARG A 223 -4.89 -16.26 -0.52
CA ARG A 223 -3.66 -16.77 0.11
C ARG A 223 -3.89 -17.38 1.48
N SER A 224 -4.86 -16.88 2.24
CA SER A 224 -5.28 -17.51 3.50
C SER A 224 -5.81 -18.93 3.30
N LYS A 225 -6.46 -19.22 2.16
CA LYS A 225 -6.94 -20.59 1.82
C LYS A 225 -5.81 -21.48 1.33
N GLU A 226 -4.91 -20.94 0.50
CA GLU A 226 -3.85 -21.72 -0.14
C GLU A 226 -2.65 -21.99 0.77
N TRP A 227 -2.19 -20.98 1.50
CA TRP A 227 -1.01 -21.09 2.38
C TRP A 227 -1.38 -21.35 3.83
N GLY A 228 -2.65 -21.24 4.17
CA GLY A 228 -3.10 -21.17 5.55
C GLY A 228 -2.70 -19.86 6.23
N ARG A 229 -3.29 -19.62 7.41
CA ARG A 229 -3.02 -18.41 8.20
C ARG A 229 -1.54 -18.28 8.57
N GLU A 230 -0.94 -19.34 9.08
CA GLU A 230 0.47 -19.34 9.51
C GLU A 230 1.43 -19.11 8.33
N GLY A 231 1.15 -19.71 7.17
CA GLY A 231 1.98 -19.53 5.97
C GLY A 231 1.91 -18.11 5.39
N LEU A 232 0.74 -17.46 5.48
CA LEU A 232 0.59 -16.05 5.11
C LEU A 232 1.30 -15.14 6.13
N ASP A 233 1.05 -15.34 7.42
CA ASP A 233 1.67 -14.57 8.51
C ASP A 233 3.20 -14.63 8.42
N GLN A 234 3.78 -15.81 8.15
CA GLN A 234 5.22 -15.98 7.98
C GLN A 234 5.78 -15.18 6.80
N ARG A 235 5.20 -15.32 5.60
CA ARG A 235 5.71 -14.67 4.37
C ARG A 235 5.61 -13.14 4.45
N VAL A 236 4.50 -12.64 4.96
CA VAL A 236 4.30 -11.21 5.18
C VAL A 236 5.24 -10.72 6.28
N GLY A 237 5.33 -11.43 7.40
CA GLY A 237 6.18 -11.06 8.54
C GLY A 237 7.68 -10.99 8.19
N GLU A 238 8.20 -11.96 7.45
CA GLU A 238 9.58 -11.96 6.96
C GLU A 238 9.87 -10.74 6.08
N SER A 239 8.95 -10.43 5.16
CA SER A 239 9.09 -9.28 4.25
C SER A 239 8.94 -7.95 4.99
N TRP A 240 8.01 -7.89 5.93
CA TRP A 240 7.78 -6.74 6.81
C TRP A 240 8.98 -6.42 7.68
N ASN A 241 9.62 -7.42 8.27
CA ASN A 241 10.79 -7.19 9.13
C ASN A 241 11.93 -6.52 8.37
N ARG A 242 12.19 -6.94 7.12
CA ARG A 242 13.18 -6.31 6.24
C ARG A 242 12.77 -4.89 5.84
N PHE A 243 11.51 -4.71 5.43
CA PHE A 243 11.00 -3.42 5.00
C PHE A 243 10.99 -2.38 6.13
N SER A 244 10.43 -2.73 7.29
CA SER A 244 10.34 -1.86 8.47
C SER A 244 11.73 -1.45 8.98
N GLU A 245 12.71 -2.35 8.97
CA GLU A 245 14.10 -2.02 9.29
C GLU A 245 14.67 -0.98 8.33
N TRP A 246 14.55 -1.25 7.03
CA TRP A 246 15.05 -0.37 5.98
C TRP A 246 14.40 1.02 6.03
N THR A 247 13.14 1.13 6.46
CA THR A 247 12.49 2.45 6.62
C THR A 247 13.17 3.37 7.63
N GLY A 248 13.91 2.83 8.60
CA GLY A 248 14.69 3.63 9.54
C GLY A 248 15.80 4.47 8.90
N SER A 249 16.19 4.16 7.66
CA SER A 249 17.22 4.91 6.92
C SER A 249 16.72 6.22 6.31
N TRP A 250 15.41 6.35 6.10
CA TRP A 250 14.83 7.48 5.34
C TRP A 250 13.58 8.07 5.99
N MET A 251 12.81 7.30 6.78
CA MET A 251 11.58 7.77 7.39
C MET A 251 11.84 8.33 8.79
N LYS A 252 11.35 9.54 9.03
CA LYS A 252 11.30 10.13 10.37
C LYS A 252 9.92 9.92 10.96
N VAL A 253 9.84 9.69 12.27
CA VAL A 253 8.56 9.61 12.98
C VAL A 253 8.32 10.92 13.72
N GLU A 254 7.15 11.52 13.51
CA GLU A 254 6.71 12.69 14.25
C GLU A 254 5.45 12.38 15.03
N GLN A 255 5.45 12.79 16.30
CA GLN A 255 4.32 12.61 17.20
C GLN A 255 3.46 13.87 17.22
N THR A 256 2.16 13.72 17.06
CA THR A 256 1.17 14.82 17.13
C THR A 256 0.11 14.49 18.16
N THR A 257 -0.02 15.33 19.18
CA THR A 257 -0.88 15.06 20.34
C THR A 257 -1.96 16.13 20.48
N GLY A 258 -3.18 15.70 20.76
CA GLY A 258 -4.35 16.54 20.98
C GLY A 258 -5.12 16.85 19.70
N ALA A 259 -6.45 16.88 19.82
CA ALA A 259 -7.37 17.01 18.69
C ALA A 259 -7.08 18.22 17.77
N ILE A 260 -6.75 19.38 18.32
CA ILE A 260 -6.45 20.60 17.54
C ILE A 260 -5.21 20.42 16.65
N ALA A 261 -4.15 19.81 17.20
CA ALA A 261 -2.92 19.58 16.46
C ALA A 261 -3.12 18.51 15.37
N VAL A 262 -3.86 17.45 15.69
CA VAL A 262 -4.22 16.40 14.73
C VAL A 262 -5.10 16.95 13.60
N GLU A 263 -6.08 17.81 13.91
CA GLU A 263 -6.90 18.47 12.89
C GLU A 263 -6.06 19.35 11.96
N LYS A 264 -5.14 20.15 12.51
CA LYS A 264 -4.22 20.96 11.71
C LYS A 264 -3.38 20.09 10.78
N LEU A 265 -2.80 19.00 11.31
CA LEU A 265 -2.03 18.06 10.50
C LEU A 265 -2.88 17.42 9.39
N TYR A 266 -4.12 17.04 9.70
CA TYR A 266 -5.06 16.50 8.72
C TYR A 266 -5.34 17.52 7.59
N GLN A 267 -5.49 18.80 7.91
CA GLN A 267 -5.65 19.86 6.89
C GLN A 267 -4.39 20.02 6.03
N GLU A 268 -3.19 19.92 6.60
CA GLU A 268 -1.93 19.92 5.83
C GLU A 268 -1.83 18.70 4.90
N LEU A 269 -2.27 17.53 5.35
CA LEU A 269 -2.34 16.31 4.54
C LEU A 269 -3.31 16.48 3.37
N LEU A 270 -4.53 16.98 3.64
CA LEU A 270 -5.52 17.28 2.60
C LEU A 270 -5.01 18.29 1.57
N ALA A 271 -4.22 19.27 2.00
CA ALA A 271 -3.61 20.26 1.13
C ALA A 271 -2.37 19.74 0.37
N GLY A 272 -1.95 18.48 0.59
CA GLY A 272 -0.77 17.89 -0.06
C GLY A 272 0.56 18.53 0.37
N ARG A 273 0.61 19.07 1.60
CA ARG A 273 1.76 19.79 2.18
C ARG A 273 2.58 18.99 3.18
N VAL A 274 2.15 17.77 3.50
CA VAL A 274 2.92 16.85 4.37
C VAL A 274 4.14 16.30 3.63
N ASP A 275 5.27 16.25 4.33
CA ASP A 275 6.52 15.69 3.83
C ASP A 275 6.42 14.15 3.74
N PRO A 276 6.63 13.52 2.57
CA PRO A 276 6.55 12.07 2.41
C PRO A 276 7.64 11.29 3.18
N THR A 277 8.70 11.96 3.66
CA THR A 277 9.72 11.37 4.54
C THR A 277 9.22 11.19 5.97
N VAL A 278 8.11 11.81 6.35
CA VAL A 278 7.58 11.75 7.72
C VAL A 278 6.48 10.69 7.83
N GLY A 279 6.52 9.90 8.90
CA GLY A 279 5.43 9.07 9.39
C GLY A 279 4.82 9.73 10.62
N HIS A 280 3.61 10.25 10.49
CA HIS A 280 2.93 10.89 11.60
C HIS A 280 2.21 9.86 12.48
N VAL A 281 2.52 9.86 13.77
CA VAL A 281 1.79 9.10 14.80
C VAL A 281 0.99 10.10 15.63
N CYS A 282 -0.31 9.87 15.69
CA CYS A 282 -1.25 10.82 16.27
C CYS A 282 -1.90 10.27 17.54
N SER A 283 -2.02 11.10 18.57
CA SER A 283 -2.83 10.84 19.76
C SER A 283 -3.93 11.89 19.89
N MET A 284 -5.17 11.43 20.11
CA MET A 284 -6.30 12.33 20.35
C MET A 284 -6.37 12.83 21.79
N ARG A 285 -5.71 12.14 22.72
CA ARG A 285 -5.59 12.55 24.13
C ARG A 285 -4.55 13.66 24.26
N GLN A 286 -4.74 14.56 25.22
CA GLN A 286 -3.74 15.56 25.59
C GLN A 286 -2.62 14.95 26.42
#